data_AF-M3V892-F1
#
_entry.id   AF-M3V892-F1
#
_cell.length_a   1.000
_cell.length_b   1.000
_cell.length_c   1.000
_cell.angle_alpha   90.00
_cell.angle_beta   90.00
_cell.angle_gamma   90.00
#
_symmetry.space_group_name_H-M   'P 1'
#
loop_
_entity.id
_entity.type
_entity.pdbx_description
1 polymer ?
#
loop_
_entity_poly.entity_id
_entity_poly.type
_entity_poly.pdbx_seq_one_letter_code
_entity_poly.pdbx_strand_id
1 'polypeptide(L)'
;MDVIKDILRNFKENSLLQAKFERHLKVAIKTKKRGDFLFLYGTFLGFGTQLFWSIYPFSQNKKLLPVNGWYPYNPMNSPSYELTSFFQIFASAFNISHTMNIDSFTINLMMQTGMQCDFLQLTLKNIMQFHTVDGILCQSLQQNTEPLEDILTPNLKTCIRHYIEIKRIARKLEDIYRTSMAVVFLGGAFIFCAIFYQMLHSQRDPTEIFYLLFFLFSMLTEQFIFCWFGNEITFKSGQIHGALYTIPWVDCSVKFRKML
;
A
#
# COMPACT_ATOMS: atom_id res chain seq x y z
N MET A 1 -8.15 0.51 -16.40
CA MET A 1 -8.81 -0.62 -15.69
C MET A 1 -8.22 -1.98 -16.09
N ASP A 2 -7.90 -2.20 -17.37
CA ASP A 2 -7.37 -3.50 -17.84
C ASP A 2 -6.00 -3.86 -17.25
N VAL A 3 -5.12 -2.86 -17.05
CA VAL A 3 -3.80 -3.07 -16.41
C VAL A 3 -3.93 -3.61 -14.98
N ILE A 4 -4.89 -3.10 -14.20
CA ILE A 4 -5.13 -3.56 -12.82
C ILE A 4 -5.67 -4.99 -12.83
N LYS A 5 -6.62 -5.31 -13.72
CA LYS A 5 -7.14 -6.68 -13.88
C LYS A 5 -6.03 -7.65 -14.25
N ASP A 6 -5.12 -7.25 -15.14
CA ASP A 6 -3.95 -8.03 -15.52
C ASP A 6 -3.00 -8.28 -14.34
N ILE A 7 -2.73 -7.28 -13.50
CA ILE A 7 -1.93 -7.44 -12.27
C ILE A 7 -2.58 -8.45 -11.32
N LEU A 8 -3.88 -8.29 -11.05
CA LEU A 8 -4.62 -9.18 -10.14
C LEU A 8 -4.68 -10.60 -10.67
N ARG A 9 -4.89 -10.76 -11.99
CA ARG A 9 -4.85 -12.05 -12.67
C ARG A 9 -3.47 -12.69 -12.55
N ASN A 10 -2.41 -11.92 -12.75
CA ASN A 10 -1.03 -12.38 -12.59
C ASN A 10 -0.78 -12.87 -11.16
N PHE A 11 -1.19 -12.12 -10.13
CA PHE A 11 -1.06 -12.58 -8.73
C PHE A 11 -1.84 -13.87 -8.43
N LYS A 12 -2.97 -14.11 -9.09
CA LYS A 12 -3.81 -15.29 -8.86
C LYS A 12 -3.32 -16.52 -9.62
N GLU A 13 -3.05 -16.37 -10.92
CA GLU A 13 -2.82 -17.47 -11.85
C GLU A 13 -1.33 -17.82 -12.01
N ASN A 14 -0.41 -16.90 -11.71
CA ASN A 14 1.00 -17.15 -11.90
C ASN A 14 1.56 -17.98 -10.73
N SER A 15 1.86 -19.26 -11.01
CA SER A 15 2.46 -20.20 -10.06
C SER A 15 3.79 -19.71 -9.48
N LEU A 16 4.51 -18.82 -10.18
CA LEU A 16 5.75 -18.23 -9.68
C LEU A 16 5.54 -17.34 -8.44
N LEU A 17 4.39 -16.69 -8.34
CA LEU A 17 4.04 -15.71 -7.29
C LEU A 17 3.36 -16.34 -6.08
N GLN A 18 3.02 -17.63 -6.16
CA GLN A 18 2.36 -18.35 -5.08
C GLN A 18 3.34 -18.75 -3.97
N ALA A 19 2.82 -18.91 -2.76
CA ALA A 19 3.61 -19.37 -1.62
C ALA A 19 4.06 -20.82 -1.84
N LYS A 20 5.36 -21.09 -1.65
CA LYS A 20 5.98 -22.39 -1.98
C LYS A 20 6.23 -23.27 -0.76
N PHE A 21 6.30 -22.68 0.43
CA PHE A 21 6.57 -23.38 1.68
C PHE A 21 6.13 -22.59 2.91
N GLU A 22 6.20 -23.21 4.09
CA GLU A 22 5.65 -22.68 5.35
C GLU A 22 6.11 -21.25 5.70
N ARG A 23 7.38 -20.90 5.44
CA ARG A 23 7.87 -19.54 5.75
C ARG A 23 7.21 -18.49 4.85
N HIS A 24 6.93 -18.80 3.58
CA HIS A 24 6.17 -17.88 2.70
C HIS A 24 4.77 -17.65 3.25
N LEU A 25 4.11 -18.70 3.73
CA LEU A 25 2.77 -18.58 4.34
C LEU A 25 2.80 -17.70 5.60
N LYS A 26 3.81 -17.86 6.47
CA LYS A 26 3.99 -16.99 7.65
C LYS A 26 4.15 -15.52 7.27
N VAL A 27 4.94 -15.22 6.23
CA VAL A 27 5.10 -13.85 5.71
C VAL A 27 3.78 -13.32 5.12
N ALA A 28 3.05 -14.15 4.38
CA ALA A 28 1.75 -13.77 3.79
C ALA A 28 0.71 -13.43 4.86
N ILE A 29 0.57 -14.28 5.88
CA ILE A 29 -0.36 -14.04 7.00
C ILE A 29 0.00 -12.75 7.74
N LYS A 30 1.29 -12.50 7.98
CA LYS A 30 1.76 -11.27 8.62
C LYS A 30 1.44 -10.04 7.77
N THR A 31 1.63 -10.12 6.45
CA THR A 31 1.33 -9.04 5.51
C THR A 31 -0.16 -8.74 5.46
N LYS A 32 -1.01 -9.78 5.40
CA LYS A 32 -2.47 -9.63 5.48
C LYS A 32 -2.90 -8.94 6.76
N LYS A 33 -2.44 -9.41 7.92
CA LYS A 33 -2.77 -8.79 9.22
C LYS A 33 -2.37 -7.32 9.30
N ARG A 34 -1.21 -6.96 8.71
CA ARG A 34 -0.77 -5.57 8.61
C ARG A 34 -1.71 -4.74 7.74
N GLY A 35 -2.14 -5.26 6.59
CA GLY A 35 -3.10 -4.59 5.72
C GLY A 35 -4.46 -4.39 6.39
N ASP A 36 -4.99 -5.42 7.07
CA ASP A 36 -6.26 -5.34 7.81
C ASP A 36 -6.17 -4.29 8.94
N PHE A 37 -5.05 -4.25 9.66
CA PHE A 37 -4.80 -3.24 10.69
C PHE A 37 -4.77 -1.82 10.12
N LEU A 38 -4.05 -1.61 9.02
CA LEU A 38 -3.95 -0.30 8.38
C LEU A 38 -5.29 0.18 7.82
N PHE A 39 -6.10 -0.72 7.26
CA PHE A 39 -7.46 -0.43 6.81
C PHE A 39 -8.33 0.06 7.97
N LEU A 40 -8.32 -0.67 9.09
CA LEU A 40 -9.10 -0.30 10.27
C LEU A 40 -8.62 1.04 10.86
N TYR A 41 -7.30 1.23 10.92
CA TYR A 41 -6.69 2.45 11.44
C TYR A 41 -7.01 3.67 10.56
N GLY A 42 -6.89 3.55 9.24
CA GLY A 42 -7.28 4.61 8.30
C GLY A 42 -8.78 4.93 8.38
N THR A 43 -9.62 3.90 8.48
CA THR A 43 -11.08 4.06 8.69
C THR A 43 -11.36 4.85 9.97
N PHE A 44 -10.68 4.52 11.08
CA PHE A 44 -10.82 5.24 12.34
C PHE A 44 -10.44 6.72 12.22
N LEU A 45 -9.31 7.03 11.57
CA LEU A 45 -8.87 8.41 11.37
C LEU A 45 -9.81 9.21 10.44
N GLY A 46 -10.24 8.60 9.33
CA GLY A 46 -11.13 9.22 8.35
C GLY A 46 -12.51 9.56 8.94
N PHE A 47 -13.20 8.56 9.49
CA PHE A 47 -14.51 8.80 10.12
C PHE A 47 -14.40 9.61 11.41
N GLY A 48 -13.30 9.49 12.16
CA GLY A 48 -13.04 10.35 13.31
C GLY A 48 -12.97 11.84 12.92
N THR A 49 -12.27 12.15 11.84
CA THR A 49 -12.19 13.52 11.30
C THR A 49 -13.57 14.03 10.90
N GLN A 50 -14.35 13.18 10.22
CA GLN A 50 -15.71 13.52 9.81
C GLN A 50 -16.64 13.81 10.99
N LEU A 51 -16.54 13.04 12.07
CA LEU A 51 -17.34 13.26 13.28
C LEU A 51 -17.04 14.62 13.88
N PHE A 52 -15.76 14.99 14.03
CA PHE A 52 -15.39 16.32 14.53
C PHE A 52 -15.93 17.44 13.62
N TRP A 53 -15.78 17.27 12.31
CA TRP A 53 -16.25 18.24 11.33
C TRP A 53 -17.78 18.37 11.30
N SER A 54 -18.51 17.28 11.57
CA SER A 54 -19.97 17.28 11.62
C SER A 54 -20.51 17.91 12.92
N ILE A 55 -19.77 17.81 14.03
CA ILE A 55 -20.17 18.36 15.34
C ILE A 55 -19.83 19.85 15.45
N TYR A 56 -18.74 20.31 14.82
CA TYR A 56 -18.26 21.70 14.92
C TYR A 56 -19.35 22.77 14.67
N PRO A 57 -20.19 22.68 13.62
CA PRO A 57 -21.24 23.67 13.38
C PRO A 57 -22.32 23.71 14.48
N PHE A 58 -22.59 22.58 15.14
CA PHE A 58 -23.56 22.51 16.25
C PHE A 58 -22.99 22.99 17.57
N SER A 59 -21.66 22.93 17.73
CA SER A 59 -20.97 23.45 18.91
C SER A 59 -20.94 24.98 18.94
N GLN A 60 -21.13 25.63 17.79
CA GLN A 60 -21.16 27.09 17.70
C GLN A 60 -22.59 27.62 17.96
N ASN A 61 -22.71 28.73 18.68
CA ASN A 61 -24.00 29.40 18.96
C ASN A 61 -24.67 30.03 17.72
N LYS A 62 -24.16 29.76 16.51
CA LYS A 62 -24.66 30.29 15.24
C LYS A 62 -24.96 29.13 14.31
N LYS A 63 -26.11 29.19 13.61
CA LYS A 63 -26.40 28.26 12.51
C LYS A 63 -25.33 28.42 11.44
N LEU A 64 -24.49 27.42 11.29
CA LEU A 64 -23.43 27.34 10.29
C LEU A 64 -23.66 26.05 9.50
N LEU A 65 -23.50 26.12 8.18
CA LEU A 65 -23.48 24.90 7.38
C LEU A 65 -22.14 24.18 7.62
N PRO A 66 -22.12 22.84 7.63
CA PRO A 66 -20.89 22.07 7.68
C PRO A 66 -19.88 22.50 6.60
N VAL A 67 -20.27 22.48 5.32
CA VAL A 67 -19.51 23.16 4.23
C VAL A 67 -20.21 24.46 3.87
N ASN A 68 -19.44 25.55 3.83
CA ASN A 68 -19.89 26.78 3.18
C ASN A 68 -19.98 26.55 1.66
N GLY A 69 -21.19 26.66 1.11
CA GLY A 69 -21.44 26.48 -0.32
C GLY A 69 -22.56 27.39 -0.80
N TRP A 70 -22.54 27.73 -2.08
CA TRP A 70 -23.64 28.44 -2.71
C TRP A 70 -24.73 27.46 -3.10
N TYR A 71 -25.97 27.75 -2.71
CA TYR A 71 -27.15 26.98 -3.05
C TYR A 71 -28.17 27.88 -3.77
N PRO A 72 -28.94 27.34 -4.73
CA PRO A 72 -29.96 28.10 -5.46
C PRO A 72 -31.21 28.43 -4.59
N TYR A 73 -31.22 28.00 -3.33
CA TYR A 73 -32.24 28.28 -2.32
C TYR A 73 -31.56 28.80 -1.05
N ASN A 74 -32.33 29.38 -0.11
CA ASN A 74 -31.78 29.81 1.18
C ASN A 74 -31.60 28.60 2.12
N PRO A 75 -30.36 28.14 2.37
CA PRO A 75 -30.10 26.95 3.17
C PRO A 75 -30.21 27.21 4.68
N MET A 76 -30.43 28.45 5.13
CA MET A 76 -30.51 28.79 6.56
C MET A 76 -31.93 28.68 7.14
N ASN A 77 -32.94 28.52 6.28
CA ASN A 77 -34.33 28.33 6.68
C ASN A 77 -34.60 26.85 7.01
N SER A 78 -35.40 26.56 8.04
CA SER A 78 -35.94 25.22 8.26
C SER A 78 -37.12 25.00 7.31
N PRO A 79 -37.25 23.82 6.64
CA PRO A 79 -36.48 22.58 6.79
C PRO A 79 -35.24 22.45 5.88
N SER A 80 -34.98 23.41 4.98
CA SER A 80 -33.89 23.35 4.00
C SER A 80 -32.50 23.19 4.63
N TYR A 81 -32.27 23.79 5.81
CA TYR A 81 -31.03 23.64 6.58
C TYR A 81 -30.75 22.21 6.98
N GLU A 82 -31.74 21.53 7.55
CA GLU A 82 -31.62 20.16 8.04
C GLU A 82 -31.37 19.19 6.88
N LEU A 83 -32.10 19.37 5.77
CA LEU A 83 -31.92 18.56 4.57
C LEU A 83 -30.54 18.75 3.94
N THR A 84 -30.06 19.99 3.86
CA THR A 84 -28.73 20.31 3.30
C THR A 84 -27.62 19.76 4.19
N SER A 85 -27.75 19.90 5.49
CA SER A 85 -26.76 19.40 6.46
C SER A 85 -26.67 17.88 6.41
N PHE A 86 -27.83 17.19 6.38
CA PHE A 86 -27.87 15.74 6.21
C PHE A 86 -27.23 15.28 4.90
N PHE A 87 -27.55 15.97 3.80
CA PHE A 87 -26.94 15.68 2.50
C PHE A 87 -25.41 15.87 2.52
N GLN A 88 -24.90 16.95 3.11
CA GLN A 88 -23.46 17.20 3.21
C GLN A 88 -22.74 16.13 4.04
N ILE A 89 -23.32 15.71 5.18
CA ILE A 89 -22.76 14.65 6.03
C ILE A 89 -22.76 13.30 5.29
N PHE A 90 -23.84 12.98 4.59
CA PHE A 90 -23.91 11.75 3.80
C PHE A 90 -22.91 11.76 2.64
N ALA A 91 -22.84 12.86 1.89
CA ALA A 91 -21.91 13.01 0.78
C ALA A 91 -20.45 12.94 1.26
N SER A 92 -20.11 13.55 2.38
CA SER A 92 -18.75 13.46 2.95
C SER A 92 -18.41 12.03 3.41
N ALA A 93 -19.36 11.33 4.05
CA ALA A 93 -19.19 9.92 4.43
C ALA A 93 -18.89 9.02 3.22
N PHE A 94 -19.64 9.24 2.13
CA PHE A 94 -19.45 8.51 0.89
C PHE A 94 -18.08 8.79 0.26
N ASN A 95 -17.66 10.05 0.21
CA ASN A 95 -16.35 10.44 -0.31
C ASN A 95 -15.21 9.82 0.53
N ILE A 96 -15.28 9.87 1.86
CA ILE A 96 -14.27 9.27 2.74
C ILE A 96 -14.20 7.76 2.51
N SER A 97 -15.35 7.09 2.43
CA SER A 97 -15.41 5.66 2.14
C SER A 97 -14.76 5.33 0.79
N HIS A 98 -15.05 6.13 -0.24
CA HIS A 98 -14.48 5.96 -1.57
C HIS A 98 -12.95 6.13 -1.57
N THR A 99 -12.44 7.21 -0.99
CA THR A 99 -11.01 7.49 -0.87
C THR A 99 -10.29 6.39 -0.10
N MET A 100 -10.81 5.99 1.06
CA MET A 100 -10.23 4.90 1.87
C MET A 100 -10.14 3.58 1.11
N ASN A 101 -11.14 3.25 0.27
CA ASN A 101 -11.08 2.06 -0.58
C ASN A 101 -9.96 2.14 -1.62
N ILE A 102 -9.77 3.31 -2.25
CA ILE A 102 -8.70 3.52 -3.23
C ILE A 102 -7.33 3.42 -2.58
N ASP A 103 -7.13 4.08 -1.43
CA ASP A 103 -5.85 4.08 -0.73
C ASP A 103 -5.50 2.69 -0.23
N SER A 104 -6.48 2.02 0.40
CA SER A 104 -6.29 0.67 0.90
C SER A 104 -5.98 -0.31 -0.22
N PHE A 105 -6.65 -0.18 -1.36
CA PHE A 105 -6.36 -1.02 -2.53
C PHE A 105 -4.91 -0.79 -3.02
N THR A 106 -4.49 0.47 -3.11
CA THR A 106 -3.15 0.86 -3.55
C THR A 106 -2.08 0.33 -2.60
N ILE A 107 -2.24 0.57 -1.30
CA ILE A 107 -1.32 0.11 -0.25
C ILE A 107 -1.22 -1.41 -0.24
N ASN A 108 -2.34 -2.12 -0.42
CA ASN A 108 -2.33 -3.60 -0.49
C ASN A 108 -1.55 -4.11 -1.71
N LEU A 109 -1.63 -3.46 -2.87
CA LEU A 109 -0.83 -3.82 -4.04
C LEU A 109 0.67 -3.57 -3.81
N MET A 110 1.02 -2.48 -3.13
CA MET A 110 2.40 -2.17 -2.75
C MET A 110 2.94 -3.22 -1.76
N MET A 111 2.17 -3.54 -0.72
CA MET A 111 2.51 -4.60 0.24
C MET A 111 2.68 -5.96 -0.42
N GLN A 112 1.78 -6.32 -1.35
CA GLN A 112 1.88 -7.56 -2.11
C GLN A 112 3.17 -7.62 -2.93
N THR A 113 3.54 -6.51 -3.57
CA THR A 113 4.80 -6.41 -4.33
C THR A 113 6.02 -6.55 -3.42
N GLY A 114 6.02 -5.87 -2.27
CA GLY A 114 7.07 -6.02 -1.26
C GLY A 114 7.17 -7.44 -0.70
N MET A 115 6.04 -8.10 -0.49
CA MET A 115 5.98 -9.50 -0.05
C MET A 115 6.59 -10.45 -1.10
N GLN A 116 6.41 -10.18 -2.40
CA GLN A 116 7.05 -10.99 -3.44
C GLN A 116 8.58 -10.85 -3.42
N CYS A 117 9.13 -9.67 -3.08
CA CYS A 117 10.56 -9.52 -2.82
C CYS A 117 11.01 -10.39 -1.64
N ASP A 118 10.24 -10.43 -0.55
CA ASP A 118 10.53 -11.28 0.61
C ASP A 118 10.50 -12.78 0.23
N PHE A 119 9.52 -13.21 -0.58
CA PHE A 119 9.43 -14.58 -1.08
C PHE A 119 10.65 -14.95 -1.92
N LEU A 120 11.03 -14.09 -2.86
CA LEU A 120 12.20 -14.33 -3.69
C LEU A 120 13.48 -14.39 -2.83
N GLN A 121 13.64 -13.47 -1.88
CA GLN A 121 14.78 -13.47 -0.97
C GLN A 121 14.86 -14.76 -0.13
N LEU A 122 13.73 -15.20 0.44
CA LEU A 122 13.67 -16.44 1.21
C LEU A 122 13.93 -17.67 0.35
N THR A 123 13.43 -17.68 -0.88
CA THR A 123 13.69 -18.76 -1.85
C THR A 123 15.17 -18.83 -2.18
N LEU A 124 15.82 -17.70 -2.49
CA LEU A 124 17.26 -17.63 -2.80
C LEU A 124 18.13 -18.09 -1.63
N LYS A 125 17.82 -17.66 -0.39
CA LYS A 125 18.56 -18.09 0.82
C LYS A 125 18.43 -19.58 1.11
N ASN A 126 17.36 -20.23 0.65
CA ASN A 126 17.10 -21.65 0.88
C ASN A 126 17.04 -22.41 -0.45
N ILE A 127 17.75 -21.95 -1.48
CA ILE A 127 17.62 -22.46 -2.86
C ILE A 127 17.90 -23.97 -2.98
N MET A 128 18.72 -24.49 -2.07
CA MET A 128 19.07 -25.91 -1.94
C MET A 128 17.91 -26.80 -1.50
N GLN A 129 16.86 -26.24 -0.88
CA GLN A 129 15.68 -26.97 -0.41
C GLN A 129 14.59 -27.10 -1.49
N PHE A 130 14.86 -26.57 -2.69
CA PHE A 130 13.92 -26.59 -3.80
C PHE A 130 14.43 -27.44 -4.95
N HIS A 131 13.49 -27.96 -5.73
CA HIS A 131 13.72 -28.57 -7.01
C HIS A 131 12.75 -27.97 -8.02
N THR A 132 13.21 -27.72 -9.25
CA THR A 132 12.35 -27.17 -10.30
C THR A 132 11.78 -28.31 -11.14
N VAL A 133 10.46 -28.48 -11.13
CA VAL A 133 9.74 -29.43 -12.00
C VAL A 133 8.86 -28.63 -12.94
N ASP A 134 9.04 -28.80 -14.25
CA ASP A 134 8.30 -28.08 -15.31
C ASP A 134 8.31 -26.54 -15.15
N GLY A 135 9.40 -26.00 -14.60
CA GLY A 135 9.55 -24.56 -14.37
C GLY A 135 8.88 -24.03 -13.11
N ILE A 136 8.36 -24.90 -12.25
CA ILE A 136 7.78 -24.57 -10.95
C ILE A 136 8.74 -25.03 -9.85
N LEU A 137 9.01 -24.15 -8.88
CA LEU A 137 9.83 -24.45 -7.71
C LEU A 137 9.00 -25.20 -6.67
N CYS A 138 9.33 -26.47 -6.46
CA CYS A 138 8.73 -27.34 -5.46
C CYS A 138 9.72 -27.57 -4.31
N GLN A 139 9.24 -27.58 -3.07
CA GLN A 139 10.09 -27.91 -1.92
C GLN A 139 10.36 -29.42 -1.89
N SER A 140 11.63 -29.82 -1.86
CA SER A 140 12.03 -31.23 -1.76
C SER A 140 12.81 -31.45 -0.46
N LEU A 141 12.42 -32.45 0.32
CA LEU A 141 13.11 -32.87 1.55
C LEU A 141 14.19 -33.94 1.29
N GLN A 142 14.33 -34.42 0.06
CA GLN A 142 15.27 -35.50 -0.28
C GLN A 142 16.70 -34.97 -0.45
N GLN A 143 17.65 -35.75 0.07
CA GLN A 143 19.08 -35.60 -0.22
C GLN A 143 19.31 -35.99 -1.67
N ASN A 144 19.54 -34.99 -2.52
CA ASN A 144 19.82 -35.21 -3.94
C ASN A 144 21.22 -35.80 -4.10
N THR A 145 21.31 -36.89 -4.84
CA THR A 145 22.57 -37.55 -5.26
C THR A 145 23.17 -36.89 -6.52
N GLU A 146 22.44 -35.93 -7.11
CA GLU A 146 22.84 -35.23 -8.34
C GLU A 146 23.87 -34.11 -8.09
N PRO A 147 24.62 -33.71 -9.13
CA PRO A 147 25.59 -32.62 -9.05
C PRO A 147 24.93 -31.31 -8.59
N LEU A 148 25.61 -30.58 -7.70
CA LEU A 148 25.15 -29.31 -7.12
C LEU A 148 24.65 -28.31 -8.18
N GLU A 149 25.36 -28.20 -9.30
CA GLU A 149 25.06 -27.24 -10.37
C GLU A 149 23.80 -27.60 -11.17
N ASP A 150 23.52 -28.89 -11.35
CA ASP A 150 22.36 -29.37 -12.11
C ASP A 150 21.05 -29.08 -11.36
N ILE A 151 21.11 -29.05 -10.03
CA ILE A 151 19.99 -28.67 -9.16
C ILE A 151 19.85 -27.14 -9.09
N LEU A 152 20.95 -26.42 -8.92
CA LEU A 152 20.94 -24.96 -8.72
C LEU A 152 20.54 -24.18 -9.97
N THR A 153 21.01 -24.61 -11.15
CA THR A 153 20.78 -23.90 -12.42
C THR A 153 19.29 -23.70 -12.74
N PRO A 154 18.43 -24.74 -12.74
CA PRO A 154 17.00 -24.56 -13.05
C PRO A 154 16.27 -23.77 -11.95
N ASN A 155 16.67 -23.92 -10.68
CA ASN A 155 16.12 -23.14 -9.57
C ASN A 155 16.42 -21.65 -9.72
N LEU A 156 17.67 -21.31 -10.04
CA LEU A 156 18.10 -19.92 -10.21
C LEU A 156 17.42 -19.29 -11.44
N LYS A 157 17.28 -20.03 -12.55
CA LYS A 157 16.49 -19.55 -13.71
C LYS A 157 15.04 -19.23 -13.34
N THR A 158 14.42 -20.03 -12.49
CA THR A 158 13.05 -19.78 -12.02
C THR A 158 12.99 -18.57 -11.08
N CYS A 159 14.00 -18.38 -10.22
CA CYS A 159 14.13 -17.18 -9.40
C CYS A 159 14.32 -15.91 -10.24
N ILE A 160 15.11 -15.97 -11.32
CA ILE A 160 15.28 -14.86 -12.27
C ILE A 160 13.96 -14.51 -12.95
N ARG A 161 13.19 -15.51 -13.40
CA ARG A 161 11.85 -15.28 -13.95
C ARG A 161 10.91 -14.60 -12.95
N HIS A 162 10.94 -15.06 -11.69
CA HIS A 162 10.18 -14.44 -10.60
C HIS A 162 10.60 -12.97 -10.38
N TYR A 163 11.90 -12.68 -10.34
CA TYR A 163 12.43 -11.33 -10.22
C TYR A 163 11.97 -10.41 -11.37
N ILE A 164 12.02 -10.90 -12.61
CA ILE A 164 11.55 -10.16 -13.79
C ILE A 164 10.07 -9.81 -13.67
N GLU A 165 9.24 -10.75 -13.22
CA GLU A 165 7.81 -10.50 -13.00
C GLU A 165 7.55 -9.50 -11.86
N ILE A 166 8.29 -9.58 -10.76
CA ILE A 166 8.21 -8.57 -9.67
C ILE A 166 8.53 -7.17 -10.23
N LYS A 167 9.62 -7.05 -11.00
CA LYS A 167 10.02 -5.78 -11.63
C LYS A 167 8.97 -5.26 -12.59
N ARG A 168 8.33 -6.16 -13.35
CA ARG A 168 7.24 -5.82 -14.27
C ARG A 168 6.01 -5.30 -13.53
N ILE A 169 5.61 -5.95 -12.43
CA ILE A 169 4.49 -5.51 -11.59
C ILE A 169 4.80 -4.15 -10.95
N ALA A 170 6.00 -3.99 -10.37
CA ALA A 170 6.42 -2.74 -9.75
C ALA A 170 6.36 -1.55 -10.73
N ARG A 171 6.86 -1.71 -11.96
CA ARG A 171 6.76 -0.68 -13.01
C ARG A 171 5.32 -0.35 -13.38
N LYS A 172 4.46 -1.36 -13.53
CA LYS A 172 3.04 -1.12 -13.83
C LYS A 172 2.34 -0.36 -12.71
N LEU A 173 2.64 -0.67 -11.45
CA LEU A 173 2.11 0.06 -10.30
C LEU A 173 2.62 1.50 -10.29
N GLU A 174 3.91 1.70 -10.53
CA GLU A 174 4.50 3.04 -10.64
C GLU A 174 3.81 3.85 -11.75
N ASP A 175 3.63 3.30 -12.95
CA ASP A 175 2.97 4.00 -14.05
C ASP A 175 1.51 4.35 -13.75
N ILE A 176 0.76 3.48 -13.05
CA ILE A 176 -0.62 3.74 -12.66
C ILE A 176 -0.70 4.87 -11.63
N TYR A 177 0.17 4.84 -10.62
CA TYR A 177 0.06 5.74 -9.47
C TYR A 177 0.92 6.99 -9.57
N ARG A 178 1.86 7.08 -10.52
CA ARG A 178 2.80 8.22 -10.67
C ARG A 178 2.10 9.57 -10.65
N THR A 179 1.11 9.75 -11.53
CA THR A 179 0.39 11.03 -11.64
C THR A 179 -0.52 11.25 -10.44
N SER A 180 -1.24 10.22 -10.00
CA SER A 180 -2.17 10.30 -8.86
C SER A 180 -1.43 10.72 -7.59
N MET A 181 -0.30 10.08 -7.29
CA MET A 181 0.53 10.42 -6.13
C MET A 181 1.09 11.84 -6.23
N ALA A 182 1.57 12.26 -7.40
CA ALA A 182 2.05 13.64 -7.58
C ALA A 182 0.96 14.66 -7.23
N VAL A 183 -0.29 14.44 -7.66
CA VAL A 183 -1.41 15.32 -7.32
C VAL A 183 -1.73 15.28 -5.82
N VAL A 184 -1.75 14.11 -5.20
CA VAL A 184 -2.02 13.96 -3.75
C VAL A 184 -0.96 14.68 -2.91
N PHE A 185 0.33 14.53 -3.24
CA PHE A 185 1.41 15.20 -2.50
C PHE A 185 1.43 16.71 -2.72
N LEU A 186 1.24 17.19 -3.95
CA LEU A 186 1.18 18.64 -4.23
C LEU A 186 -0.06 19.28 -3.60
N GLY A 187 -1.24 18.66 -3.77
CA GLY A 187 -2.48 19.10 -3.14
C GLY A 187 -2.39 19.06 -1.62
N GLY A 188 -1.77 18.01 -1.07
CA GLY A 188 -1.47 17.87 0.36
C GLY A 188 -0.62 19.02 0.90
N ALA A 189 0.43 19.43 0.17
CA ALA A 189 1.25 20.57 0.57
C ALA A 189 0.43 21.87 0.65
N PHE A 190 -0.44 22.13 -0.32
CA PHE A 190 -1.35 23.29 -0.27
C PHE A 190 -2.31 23.22 0.91
N ILE A 191 -2.88 22.03 1.19
CA ILE A 191 -3.77 21.81 2.34
C ILE A 191 -3.01 22.08 3.65
N PHE A 192 -1.78 21.58 3.79
CA PHE A 192 -0.97 21.84 4.98
C PHE A 192 -0.70 23.33 5.18
N CYS A 193 -0.34 24.06 4.12
CA CYS A 193 -0.15 25.51 4.19
C CYS A 193 -1.44 26.22 4.64
N ALA A 194 -2.60 25.82 4.12
CA ALA A 194 -3.88 26.39 4.51
C ALA A 194 -4.23 26.10 5.98
N ILE A 195 -4.00 24.87 6.46
CA ILE A 195 -4.23 24.50 7.86
C ILE A 195 -3.32 25.32 8.78
N PHE A 196 -2.02 25.40 8.48
CA PHE A 196 -1.09 26.19 9.30
C PHE A 196 -1.47 27.67 9.32
N TYR A 197 -1.88 28.22 8.19
CA TYR A 197 -2.38 29.59 8.13
C TYR A 197 -3.63 29.79 8.99
N GLN A 198 -4.61 28.87 8.91
CA GLN A 198 -5.82 28.91 9.75
C GLN A 198 -5.48 28.83 11.23
N MET A 199 -4.56 27.94 11.62
CA MET A 199 -4.11 27.82 13.01
C MET A 199 -3.42 29.09 13.53
N LEU A 200 -2.67 29.80 12.68
CA LEU A 200 -2.00 31.06 13.05
C LEU A 200 -2.98 32.22 13.22
N HIS A 201 -4.10 32.21 12.50
CA HIS A 201 -5.07 33.31 12.48
C HIS A 201 -6.31 33.08 13.35
N SER A 202 -6.58 31.83 13.75
CA SER A 202 -7.72 31.47 14.60
C SER A 202 -7.57 32.09 15.99
N GLN A 203 -8.26 33.21 16.23
CA GLN A 203 -8.39 33.79 17.55
C GLN A 203 -9.35 32.92 18.40
N ARG A 204 -8.77 32.08 19.26
CA ARG A 204 -9.27 31.69 20.61
C ARG A 204 -10.32 30.57 20.78
N ASP A 205 -10.63 29.69 19.83
CA ASP A 205 -11.39 28.45 20.16
C ASP A 205 -10.46 27.22 20.23
N PRO A 206 -10.19 26.65 21.43
CA PRO A 206 -9.40 25.44 21.59
C PRO A 206 -9.95 24.24 20.82
N THR A 207 -11.27 24.18 20.65
CA THR A 207 -11.97 23.11 19.91
C THR A 207 -11.57 23.15 18.44
N GLU A 208 -11.42 24.36 17.89
CA GLU A 208 -11.08 24.58 16.50
C GLU A 208 -9.67 24.09 16.17
N ILE A 209 -8.72 24.50 17.01
CA ILE A 209 -7.32 24.09 16.89
C ILE A 209 -7.19 22.57 17.03
N PHE A 210 -7.95 21.96 17.95
CA PHE A 210 -7.89 20.51 18.17
C PHE A 210 -8.33 19.71 16.93
N TYR A 211 -9.46 20.07 16.29
CA TYR A 211 -9.89 19.34 15.09
C TYR A 211 -8.94 19.58 13.91
N LEU A 212 -8.38 20.79 13.75
CA LEU A 212 -7.41 21.10 12.70
C LEU A 212 -6.12 20.28 12.87
N LEU A 213 -5.65 20.12 14.11
CA LEU A 213 -4.50 19.26 14.44
C LEU A 213 -4.82 17.79 14.15
N PHE A 214 -6.01 17.30 14.50
CA PHE A 214 -6.41 15.93 14.21
C PHE A 214 -6.49 15.67 12.71
N PHE A 215 -7.07 16.61 11.95
CA PHE A 215 -7.11 16.54 10.49
C PHE A 215 -5.72 16.55 9.86
N LEU A 216 -4.84 17.44 10.31
CA LEU A 216 -3.44 17.49 9.87
C LEU A 216 -2.72 16.16 10.14
N PHE A 217 -2.89 15.61 11.34
CA PHE A 217 -2.31 14.32 11.71
C PHE A 217 -2.82 13.18 10.83
N SER A 218 -4.12 13.14 10.55
CA SER A 218 -4.74 12.16 9.66
C SER A 218 -4.12 12.20 8.26
N MET A 219 -4.07 13.39 7.65
CA MET A 219 -3.52 13.60 6.31
C MET A 219 -2.01 13.31 6.22
N LEU A 220 -1.23 13.70 7.23
CA LEU A 220 0.20 13.38 7.29
C LEU A 220 0.43 11.88 7.40
N THR A 221 -0.40 11.19 8.18
CA THR A 221 -0.29 9.74 8.36
C THR A 221 -0.60 8.99 7.06
N GLU A 222 -1.63 9.41 6.33
CA GLU A 222 -1.97 8.86 5.02
C GLU A 222 -0.78 8.97 4.04
N GLN A 223 -0.20 10.16 3.88
CA GLN A 223 0.95 10.38 3.01
C GLN A 223 2.19 9.60 3.46
N PHE A 224 2.45 9.57 4.77
CA PHE A 224 3.55 8.83 5.34
C PHE A 224 3.47 7.33 5.01
N ILE A 225 2.27 6.74 5.05
CA ILE A 225 2.07 5.32 4.72
C ILE A 225 2.47 5.02 3.28
N PHE A 226 2.11 5.89 2.31
CA PHE A 226 2.55 5.71 0.92
C PHE A 226 4.08 5.76 0.78
N CYS A 227 4.72 6.74 1.41
CA CYS A 227 6.18 6.85 1.44
C CYS A 227 6.84 5.64 2.09
N TRP A 228 6.28 5.16 3.20
CA TRP A 228 6.77 4.00 3.93
C TRP A 228 6.81 2.76 3.04
N PHE A 229 5.69 2.44 2.38
CA PHE A 229 5.62 1.25 1.53
C PHE A 229 6.42 1.39 0.24
N GLY A 230 6.53 2.61 -0.31
CA GLY A 230 7.44 2.88 -1.42
C GLY A 230 8.89 2.56 -1.04
N ASN A 231 9.33 3.06 0.11
CA ASN A 231 10.65 2.76 0.65
C ASN A 231 10.83 1.28 1.00
N GLU A 232 9.82 0.64 1.59
CA GLU A 232 9.87 -0.80 1.95
C GLU A 232 10.10 -1.68 0.72
N ILE A 233 9.44 -1.39 -0.41
CA ILE A 233 9.67 -2.11 -1.67
C ILE A 233 11.11 -1.92 -2.15
N THR A 234 11.60 -0.68 -2.19
CA THR A 234 12.98 -0.37 -2.60
C THR A 234 13.99 -1.09 -1.71
N PHE A 235 13.81 -1.02 -0.40
CA PHE A 235 14.66 -1.67 0.58
C PHE A 235 14.69 -3.19 0.41
N LYS A 236 13.52 -3.84 0.34
CA LYS A 236 13.42 -5.30 0.15
C LYS A 236 14.01 -5.75 -1.19
N SER A 237 13.80 -4.97 -2.25
CA SER A 237 14.38 -5.27 -3.56
C SER A 237 15.92 -5.26 -3.52
N GLY A 238 16.52 -4.33 -2.78
CA GLY A 238 17.97 -4.26 -2.58
C GLY A 238 18.54 -5.48 -1.83
N GLN A 239 17.76 -6.07 -0.91
CA GLN A 239 18.22 -7.25 -0.18
C GLN A 239 18.25 -8.55 -1.00
N ILE A 240 17.62 -8.57 -2.18
CA ILE A 240 17.66 -9.73 -3.08
C ILE A 240 19.11 -9.98 -3.52
N HIS A 241 19.86 -8.92 -3.82
CA HIS A 241 21.29 -9.02 -4.14
C HIS A 241 22.10 -9.66 -3.01
N GLY A 242 21.84 -9.27 -1.77
CA GLY A 242 22.47 -9.88 -0.60
C GLY A 242 22.16 -11.38 -0.46
N ALA A 243 20.96 -11.81 -0.84
CA ALA A 243 20.57 -13.22 -0.82
C ALA A 243 21.29 -14.05 -1.90
N LEU A 244 21.60 -13.49 -3.06
CA LEU A 244 22.34 -14.19 -4.11
C LEU A 244 23.74 -14.62 -3.63
N TYR A 245 24.41 -13.79 -2.83
CA TYR A 245 25.72 -14.12 -2.26
C TYR A 245 25.69 -15.29 -1.25
N THR A 246 24.53 -15.68 -0.75
CA THR A 246 24.40 -16.83 0.18
C THR A 246 24.39 -18.19 -0.53
N ILE A 247 24.24 -18.19 -1.86
CA ILE A 247 24.30 -19.40 -2.69
C ILE A 247 25.76 -19.90 -2.72
N PRO A 248 26.04 -21.21 -2.69
CA PRO A 248 27.40 -21.75 -2.82
C PRO A 248 27.93 -21.63 -4.28
N TRP A 249 27.99 -20.42 -4.81
CA TRP A 249 28.34 -20.12 -6.21
C TRP A 249 29.83 -20.25 -6.51
N VAL A 250 30.68 -20.26 -5.46
CA VAL A 250 32.15 -20.40 -5.59
C VAL A 250 32.51 -21.77 -6.15
N ASP A 251 31.74 -22.81 -5.85
CA ASP A 251 32.01 -24.17 -6.34
C ASP A 251 31.34 -24.47 -7.69
N CYS A 252 30.57 -23.51 -8.23
CA CYS A 252 29.86 -23.65 -9.51
C CYS A 252 30.70 -23.17 -10.70
N SER A 253 30.33 -23.64 -11.90
CA SER A 253 30.99 -23.24 -13.16
C SER A 253 30.93 -21.74 -13.44
N VAL A 254 31.83 -21.28 -14.31
CA VAL A 254 31.84 -19.89 -14.80
C VAL A 254 30.51 -19.50 -15.46
N LYS A 255 29.81 -20.46 -16.08
CA LYS A 255 28.50 -20.22 -16.70
C LYS A 255 27.44 -19.89 -15.65
N PHE A 256 27.44 -20.60 -14.53
CA PHE A 256 26.55 -20.32 -13.41
C PHE A 256 26.84 -18.95 -12.79
N ARG A 257 28.12 -18.63 -12.54
CA ARG A 257 28.53 -17.34 -11.96
C ARG A 257 28.16 -16.14 -12.84
N LYS A 258 28.14 -16.29 -14.17
CA LYS A 258 27.68 -15.24 -15.11
C LYS A 258 26.16 -15.03 -15.09
N MET A 259 25.40 -16.00 -14.59
CA MET A 259 23.93 -15.94 -14.52
C MET A 259 23.43 -15.29 -13.23
N LEU A 260 24.27 -15.28 -12.18
CA LEU A 260 24.01 -14.69 -10.86
C LEU A 260 24.05 -13.16 -10.92
#